data_AF-A0A378I060-F1
#
_entry.id   AF-A0A378I060-F1
#
_cell.length_a   1.000
_cell.length_b   1.000
_cell.length_c   1.000
_cell.angle_alpha   90.00
_cell.angle_beta   90.00
_cell.angle_gamma   90.00
#
_symmetry.space_group_name_H-M   'P 1'
#
loop_
_entity.id
_entity.type
_entity.pdbx_description
1 polymer ?
#
loop_
_entity_poly.entity_id
_entity_poly.type
_entity_poly.pdbx_seq_one_letter_code
_entity_poly.pdbx_strand_id
1 'polypeptide(L)'
;MTKLSHKDLVNLDKVLGYPSMEKGVCRGFSCMWAQAVLAQDEASFFDRLDFIGSYARDFDRLRRELEQAREQVKSKKPLDERSQKLLQILLFYDGMQLYLNPAEYKELFRGEYVLQGQLTTIYLLAKSTQLEQIDLSVLLHKPYAFTRESLTSYLNQIAGLVTESQSEYPILLGGTGHSVCLKYNKDNHKWHYLDTNNFKKDANDHRYVRELSVTETVESIFQSLKAGNHAVFTTTVLTSATQDSIAMEEGFLKFHENYPMSANLSVMYNRLGVGILYLSCKDGHLAMVQELIKQKGIDINKAQVDSITPLWIACQNGYLAIVQELVVQEKIDINKPDKYGITPLYIVCQDSNELIVELLLEQKA
;
A
#
# COMPACT_ATOMS: atom_id res chain seq x y z
N MET A 1 -22.12 12.32 13.49
CA MET A 1 -20.66 12.34 13.69
C MET A 1 -20.01 12.98 12.46
N THR A 2 -18.88 13.68 12.62
CA THR A 2 -18.16 14.25 11.45
C THR A 2 -17.28 13.14 10.88
N LYS A 3 -17.57 12.68 9.66
CA LYS A 3 -16.78 11.66 8.98
C LYS A 3 -15.42 12.22 8.57
N LEU A 4 -14.35 11.46 8.78
CA LEU A 4 -13.00 11.85 8.38
C LEU A 4 -12.89 11.95 6.85
N SER A 5 -12.14 12.92 6.35
CA SER A 5 -11.62 12.93 4.98
C SER A 5 -10.17 12.47 4.96
N HIS A 6 -9.69 12.12 3.77
CA HIS A 6 -8.26 11.91 3.56
C HIS A 6 -7.40 13.09 4.07
N LYS A 7 -7.84 14.34 3.86
CA LYS A 7 -7.16 15.53 4.39
C LYS A 7 -7.14 15.55 5.92
N ASP A 8 -8.21 15.09 6.57
CA ASP A 8 -8.27 15.02 8.03
C ASP A 8 -7.26 13.98 8.55
N LEU A 9 -7.13 12.84 7.87
CA LEU A 9 -6.13 11.81 8.21
C LEU A 9 -4.69 12.33 8.03
N VAL A 10 -4.39 12.97 6.90
CA VAL A 10 -3.05 13.57 6.67
C VAL A 10 -2.71 14.65 7.71
N ASN A 11 -3.70 15.44 8.14
CA ASN A 11 -3.49 16.42 9.21
C ASN A 11 -3.25 15.73 10.56
N LEU A 12 -4.01 14.67 10.83
CA LEU A 12 -3.86 13.87 12.04
C LEU A 12 -2.46 13.27 12.17
N ASP A 13 -1.89 12.74 11.08
CA ASP A 13 -0.54 12.20 11.08
C ASP A 13 0.49 13.23 11.56
N LYS A 14 0.38 14.47 11.07
CA LYS A 14 1.24 15.60 11.48
C LYS A 14 1.05 15.93 12.95
N VAL A 15 -0.19 15.93 13.43
CA VAL A 15 -0.54 16.21 14.83
C VAL A 15 0.01 15.15 15.78
N LEU A 16 0.00 13.88 15.36
CA LEU A 16 0.48 12.75 16.14
C LEU A 16 2.01 12.57 16.07
N GLY A 17 2.70 13.27 15.17
CA GLY A 17 4.15 13.23 15.03
C GLY A 17 4.68 12.24 13.98
N TYR A 18 3.86 11.90 12.98
CA TYR A 18 4.22 11.02 11.86
C TYR A 18 4.25 11.78 10.51
N PRO A 19 5.15 12.76 10.34
CA PRO A 19 5.14 13.67 9.18
C PRO A 19 5.42 12.97 7.83
N SER A 20 6.00 11.77 7.83
CA SER A 20 6.36 11.03 6.61
C SER A 20 5.21 10.18 6.02
N MET A 21 4.05 10.06 6.69
CA MET A 21 2.96 9.20 6.21
C MET A 21 2.09 9.80 5.11
N GLU A 22 2.22 11.10 4.79
CA GLU A 22 1.41 11.77 3.76
C GLU A 22 1.38 10.98 2.44
N LYS A 23 2.51 10.37 2.06
CA LYS A 23 2.60 9.37 0.99
C LYS A 23 2.49 7.96 1.59
N GLY A 24 1.29 7.45 1.77
CA GLY A 24 1.08 6.08 2.27
C GLY A 24 -0.09 5.88 3.22
N VAL A 25 -0.71 6.96 3.72
CA VAL A 25 -1.88 6.91 4.63
C VAL A 25 -2.93 5.90 4.16
N CYS A 26 -3.34 5.98 2.89
CA CYS A 26 -4.33 5.06 2.33
C CYS A 26 -3.90 3.60 2.48
N ARG A 27 -2.63 3.33 2.19
CA ARG A 27 -2.07 1.98 2.28
C ARG A 27 -2.03 1.49 3.71
N GLY A 28 -1.59 2.30 4.66
CA GLY A 28 -1.62 1.96 6.08
C GLY A 28 -3.04 1.59 6.55
N PHE A 29 -4.05 2.41 6.25
CA PHE A 29 -5.44 2.11 6.61
C PHE A 29 -6.01 0.87 5.91
N SER A 30 -5.70 0.66 4.62
CA SER A 30 -6.06 -0.57 3.91
C SER A 30 -5.49 -1.80 4.61
N CYS A 31 -4.23 -1.72 5.06
CA CYS A 31 -3.55 -2.79 5.77
C CYS A 31 -4.16 -3.05 7.14
N MET A 32 -4.45 -2.00 7.91
CA MET A 32 -5.10 -2.13 9.22
C MET A 32 -6.51 -2.70 9.12
N TRP A 33 -7.28 -2.35 8.08
CA TRP A 33 -8.59 -2.97 7.87
C TRP A 33 -8.46 -4.44 7.44
N ALA A 34 -7.51 -4.79 6.57
CA ALA A 34 -7.24 -6.17 6.21
C ALA A 34 -6.91 -7.03 7.46
N GLN A 35 -6.14 -6.50 8.40
CA GLN A 35 -5.91 -7.17 9.68
C GLN A 35 -7.20 -7.35 10.48
N ALA A 36 -8.03 -6.31 10.57
CA ALA A 36 -9.31 -6.38 11.29
C ALA A 36 -10.27 -7.41 10.68
N VAL A 37 -10.27 -7.57 9.35
CA VAL A 37 -11.01 -8.64 8.66
C VAL A 37 -10.56 -10.02 9.14
N LEU A 38 -9.24 -10.28 9.12
CA LEU A 38 -8.69 -11.56 9.55
C LEU A 38 -8.90 -11.83 11.04
N ALA A 39 -8.95 -10.76 11.85
CA ALA A 39 -9.29 -10.80 13.27
C ALA A 39 -10.76 -11.00 13.57
N GLN A 40 -11.64 -10.88 12.56
CA GLN A 40 -13.09 -10.79 12.75
C GLN A 40 -13.47 -9.64 13.72
N ASP A 41 -12.70 -8.55 13.71
CA ASP A 41 -12.84 -7.40 14.62
C ASP A 41 -12.91 -6.08 13.85
N GLU A 42 -13.65 -6.09 12.73
CA GLU A 42 -13.88 -4.88 11.93
C GLU A 42 -14.58 -3.77 12.73
N ALA A 43 -15.40 -4.14 13.72
CA ALA A 43 -16.09 -3.20 14.60
C ALA A 43 -15.11 -2.30 15.36
N SER A 44 -14.07 -2.87 16.00
CA SER A 44 -13.06 -2.07 16.70
C SER A 44 -12.27 -1.15 15.78
N PHE A 45 -12.05 -1.56 14.52
CA PHE A 45 -11.42 -0.70 13.51
C PHE A 45 -12.29 0.53 13.19
N PHE A 46 -13.59 0.34 12.98
CA PHE A 46 -14.51 1.46 12.69
C PHE A 46 -14.79 2.34 13.91
N ASP A 47 -14.93 1.76 15.10
CA ASP A 47 -15.07 2.52 16.35
C ASP A 47 -13.88 3.45 16.58
N ARG A 48 -12.67 3.00 16.22
CA ARG A 48 -11.46 3.83 16.26
C ARG A 48 -11.54 5.00 15.29
N LEU A 49 -11.99 4.78 14.06
CA LEU A 49 -12.20 5.84 13.07
C LEU A 49 -13.26 6.85 13.54
N ASP A 50 -14.35 6.39 14.14
CA ASP A 50 -15.39 7.27 14.68
C ASP A 50 -14.90 8.07 15.89
N PHE A 51 -14.13 7.45 16.78
CA PHE A 51 -13.50 8.15 17.89
C PHE A 51 -12.54 9.24 17.39
N ILE A 52 -11.70 8.94 16.39
CA ILE A 52 -10.86 9.94 15.71
C ILE A 52 -11.72 11.03 15.06
N GLY A 53 -12.78 10.65 14.36
CA GLY A 53 -13.73 11.56 13.70
C GLY A 53 -14.39 12.55 14.66
N SER A 54 -14.52 12.20 15.95
CA SER A 54 -14.99 13.13 16.99
C SER A 54 -14.08 14.35 17.19
N TYR A 55 -12.82 14.29 16.75
CA TYR A 55 -11.83 15.38 16.80
C TYR A 55 -11.63 16.07 15.46
N ALA A 56 -12.34 15.70 14.38
CA ALA A 56 -12.07 16.21 13.03
C ALA A 56 -12.15 17.75 12.89
N ARG A 57 -12.75 18.45 13.86
CA ARG A 57 -12.83 19.93 13.90
C ARG A 57 -11.72 20.60 14.73
N ASP A 58 -11.02 19.84 15.58
CA ASP A 58 -9.97 20.32 16.48
C ASP A 58 -9.03 19.16 16.84
N PHE A 59 -8.06 18.87 15.96
CA PHE A 59 -7.02 17.88 16.26
C PHE A 59 -6.00 18.39 17.27
N ASP A 60 -5.88 19.70 17.50
CA ASP A 60 -5.02 20.22 18.58
C ASP A 60 -5.56 19.81 19.95
N ARG A 61 -6.89 19.73 20.11
CA ARG A 61 -7.50 19.12 21.29
C ARG A 61 -7.10 17.67 21.45
N LEU A 62 -7.14 16.87 20.37
CA LEU A 62 -6.70 15.48 20.41
C LEU A 62 -5.26 15.38 20.92
N ARG A 63 -4.35 16.21 20.39
CA ARG A 63 -2.95 16.27 20.85
C ARG A 63 -2.82 16.58 22.34
N ARG A 64 -3.55 17.58 22.83
CA ARG A 64 -3.53 17.94 24.26
C ARG A 64 -4.01 16.80 25.15
N GLU A 65 -5.11 16.15 24.77
CA GLU A 65 -5.65 15.01 25.53
C GLU A 65 -4.71 13.79 25.47
N LEU A 66 -4.04 13.56 24.35
CA LEU A 66 -3.01 12.53 24.22
C LEU A 66 -1.80 12.76 25.12
N GLU A 67 -1.29 13.99 25.18
CA GLU A 67 -0.19 14.33 26.08
C GLU A 67 -0.60 14.14 27.56
N GLN A 68 -1.85 14.47 27.91
CA GLN A 68 -2.37 14.17 29.25
C GLN A 68 -2.41 12.66 29.53
N ALA A 69 -2.85 11.84 28.57
CA ALA A 69 -2.84 10.39 28.71
C ALA A 69 -1.40 9.84 28.87
N ARG A 70 -0.43 10.36 28.11
CA ARG A 70 1.01 10.01 28.25
C ARG A 70 1.53 10.37 29.64
N GLU A 71 1.20 11.54 30.16
CA GLU A 71 1.61 11.93 31.52
C GLU A 71 0.95 11.09 32.62
N GLN A 72 -0.29 10.62 32.42
CA GLN A 72 -0.91 9.65 33.33
C GLN A 72 -0.11 8.33 33.37
N VAL A 73 0.34 7.82 32.22
CA VAL A 73 1.21 6.63 32.15
C VAL A 73 2.53 6.87 32.88
N LYS A 74 3.24 7.97 32.59
CA LYS A 74 4.52 8.30 33.23
C LYS A 74 4.39 8.43 34.75
N SER A 75 3.28 9.01 35.21
CA SER A 75 2.98 9.18 36.64
C SER A 75 2.34 7.95 37.29
N LYS A 76 2.22 6.82 36.57
CA LYS A 76 1.62 5.56 37.03
C LYS A 76 0.20 5.73 37.59
N LYS A 77 -0.55 6.71 37.09
CA LYS A 77 -1.96 6.88 37.43
C LYS A 77 -2.82 5.87 36.67
N PRO A 78 -3.93 5.39 37.25
CA PRO A 78 -4.91 4.59 36.52
C PRO A 78 -5.42 5.36 35.30
N LEU A 79 -5.45 4.71 34.14
CA LEU A 79 -5.97 5.29 32.91
C LEU A 79 -7.48 5.14 32.86
N ASP A 80 -8.20 6.24 32.65
CA ASP A 80 -9.61 6.19 32.30
C ASP A 80 -9.83 5.62 30.88
N GLU A 81 -11.07 5.25 30.56
CA GLU A 81 -11.43 4.64 29.27
C GLU A 81 -11.04 5.54 28.08
N ARG A 82 -11.17 6.86 28.25
CA ARG A 82 -10.84 7.83 27.20
C ARG A 82 -9.33 7.84 26.94
N SER A 83 -8.52 7.89 27.99
CA SER A 83 -7.06 7.86 27.93
C SER A 83 -6.57 6.54 27.32
N GLN A 84 -7.21 5.42 27.64
CA GLN A 84 -6.94 4.14 26.99
C GLN A 84 -7.22 4.19 25.48
N LYS A 85 -8.39 4.70 25.06
CA LYS A 85 -8.73 4.85 23.63
C LYS A 85 -7.75 5.76 22.89
N LEU A 86 -7.32 6.85 23.53
CA LEU A 86 -6.31 7.77 22.97
C LEU A 86 -4.97 7.06 22.75
N LEU A 87 -4.47 6.33 23.75
CA LEU A 87 -3.20 5.60 23.61
C LEU A 87 -3.31 4.48 22.56
N GLN A 88 -4.46 3.84 22.42
CA GLN A 88 -4.67 2.86 21.34
C GLN A 88 -4.67 3.51 19.95
N ILE A 89 -5.05 4.80 19.79
CA ILE A 89 -4.85 5.51 18.51
C ILE A 89 -3.36 5.60 18.19
N LEU A 90 -2.50 5.94 19.17
CA LEU A 90 -1.05 5.97 18.94
C LEU A 90 -0.53 4.60 18.50
N LEU A 91 -0.90 3.53 19.21
CA LEU A 91 -0.49 2.17 18.84
C LEU A 91 -0.94 1.77 17.43
N PHE A 92 -2.15 2.18 17.04
CA PHE A 92 -2.66 1.97 15.69
C PHE A 92 -1.78 2.67 14.63
N TYR A 93 -1.36 3.91 14.92
CA TYR A 93 -0.50 4.68 14.04
C TYR A 93 0.96 4.22 14.05
N ASP A 94 1.48 3.76 15.18
CA ASP A 94 2.78 3.09 15.28
C ASP A 94 2.81 1.84 14.38
N GLY A 95 1.73 1.05 14.39
CA GLY A 95 1.57 -0.10 13.50
C GLY A 95 1.58 0.28 12.02
N MET A 96 0.88 1.36 11.64
CA MET A 96 0.92 1.89 10.27
C MET A 96 2.32 2.37 9.87
N GLN A 97 3.03 3.04 10.76
CA GLN A 97 4.37 3.58 10.47
C GLN A 97 5.39 2.45 10.29
N LEU A 98 5.34 1.40 11.12
CA LEU A 98 6.15 0.19 10.94
C LEU A 98 5.92 -0.43 9.55
N TYR A 99 4.68 -0.44 9.08
CA TYR A 99 4.32 -0.94 7.75
C TYR A 99 4.89 -0.09 6.61
N LEU A 100 4.74 1.23 6.70
CA LEU A 100 5.09 2.13 5.61
C LEU A 100 6.59 2.36 5.51
N ASN A 101 7.27 2.47 6.65
CA ASN A 101 8.68 2.81 6.73
C ASN A 101 9.46 1.84 7.65
N PRO A 102 9.47 0.52 7.36
CA PRO A 102 10.17 -0.45 8.21
C PRO A 102 11.66 -0.13 8.39
N ALA A 103 12.28 0.50 7.39
CA ALA A 103 13.67 0.93 7.41
C ALA A 103 13.96 2.07 8.42
N GLU A 104 12.96 2.82 8.90
CA GLU A 104 13.14 3.79 9.99
C GLU A 104 13.23 3.10 11.36
N TYR A 105 12.89 1.81 11.43
CA TYR A 105 12.82 1.03 12.67
C TYR A 105 13.88 -0.07 12.72
N LYS A 106 15.05 0.15 12.10
CA LYS A 106 16.15 -0.86 11.97
C LYS A 106 16.52 -1.52 13.30
N GLU A 107 16.39 -0.80 14.41
CA GLU A 107 16.64 -1.31 15.76
C GLU A 107 15.73 -2.49 16.14
N LEU A 108 14.47 -2.47 15.69
CA LEU A 108 13.53 -3.58 15.87
C LEU A 108 13.88 -4.79 14.98
N PHE A 109 14.60 -4.55 13.88
CA PHE A 109 14.90 -5.54 12.85
C PHE A 109 16.34 -6.09 12.89
N ARG A 110 17.04 -5.97 14.03
CA ARG A 110 18.41 -6.49 14.24
C ARG A 110 19.40 -6.15 13.11
N GLY A 111 19.24 -4.98 12.49
CA GLY A 111 20.10 -4.52 11.40
C GLY A 111 19.82 -5.15 10.03
N GLU A 112 18.82 -6.03 9.91
CA GLU A 112 18.34 -6.51 8.61
C GLU A 112 17.37 -5.49 7.99
N TYR A 113 17.54 -5.21 6.70
CA TYR A 113 16.61 -4.37 5.96
C TYR A 113 15.34 -5.16 5.67
N VAL A 114 14.23 -4.78 6.31
CA VAL A 114 12.95 -5.41 6.00
C VAL A 114 12.30 -4.68 4.83
N LEU A 115 12.25 -5.36 3.69
CA LEU A 115 11.57 -4.86 2.50
C LEU A 115 10.07 -4.81 2.76
N GLN A 116 9.38 -3.86 2.13
CA GLN A 116 7.92 -3.82 2.17
C GLN A 116 7.27 -5.10 1.58
N GLY A 117 8.01 -5.92 0.83
CA GLY A 117 7.57 -7.25 0.39
C GLY A 117 7.51 -8.29 1.50
N GLN A 118 8.15 -8.07 2.65
CA GLN A 118 8.14 -8.95 3.83
C GLN A 118 6.99 -8.60 4.78
N LEU A 119 5.80 -8.41 4.21
CA LEU A 119 4.62 -7.95 4.93
C LEU A 119 4.27 -8.80 6.15
N THR A 120 4.44 -10.12 6.06
CA THR A 120 4.16 -11.05 7.17
C THR A 120 5.01 -10.75 8.40
N THR A 121 6.30 -10.46 8.22
CA THR A 121 7.21 -10.07 9.30
C THR A 121 6.82 -8.73 9.93
N ILE A 122 6.51 -7.73 9.10
CA ILE A 122 6.16 -6.39 9.59
C ILE A 122 4.84 -6.42 10.36
N TYR A 123 3.84 -7.13 9.84
CA TYR A 123 2.54 -7.22 10.50
C TYR A 123 2.60 -7.93 11.85
N LEU A 124 3.46 -8.94 12.01
CA LEU A 124 3.69 -9.59 13.31
C LEU A 124 4.30 -8.64 14.36
N LEU A 125 4.96 -7.56 13.92
CA LEU A 125 5.57 -6.58 14.83
C LEU A 125 4.63 -5.40 15.10
N ALA A 126 3.74 -5.06 14.17
CA ALA A 126 2.73 -4.02 14.29
C ALA A 126 1.52 -4.41 15.19
N LYS A 127 1.70 -5.33 16.13
CA LYS A 127 0.63 -5.91 16.96
C LYS A 127 0.03 -4.88 17.94
N SER A 128 -1.25 -4.56 17.76
CA SER A 128 -2.14 -4.09 18.83
C SER A 128 -2.48 -5.28 19.75
N THR A 129 -2.83 -5.04 21.02
CA THR A 129 -3.19 -6.08 22.01
C THR A 129 -4.31 -7.01 21.54
N GLN A 130 -5.23 -6.51 20.69
CA GLN A 130 -6.30 -7.30 20.07
C GLN A 130 -5.82 -8.11 18.85
N LEU A 131 -4.76 -7.66 18.17
CA LEU A 131 -4.15 -8.29 16.99
C LEU A 131 -3.02 -9.27 17.35
N GLU A 132 -2.70 -9.42 18.63
CA GLU A 132 -1.59 -10.26 19.11
C GLU A 132 -1.71 -11.74 18.70
N GLN A 133 -2.94 -12.21 18.47
CA GLN A 133 -3.29 -13.62 18.31
C GLN A 133 -3.27 -14.12 16.85
N ILE A 134 -2.90 -13.28 15.89
CA ILE A 134 -3.04 -13.60 14.46
C ILE A 134 -1.67 -13.65 13.82
N ASP A 135 -1.23 -14.86 13.46
CA ASP A 135 -0.12 -15.04 12.55
C ASP A 135 -0.60 -14.86 11.12
N LEU A 136 -0.02 -13.89 10.40
CA LEU A 136 -0.44 -13.51 9.06
C LEU A 136 0.42 -14.17 7.99
N SER A 137 -0.22 -14.70 6.97
CA SER A 137 0.41 -15.32 5.82
C SER A 137 -0.08 -14.69 4.51
N VAL A 138 0.75 -14.75 3.47
CA VAL A 138 0.46 -14.19 2.15
C VAL A 138 0.14 -15.34 1.20
N LEU A 139 -1.09 -15.39 0.71
CA LEU A 139 -1.55 -16.39 -0.27
C LEU A 139 -1.14 -16.03 -1.70
N LEU A 140 -1.15 -14.74 -1.99
CA LEU A 140 -0.83 -14.20 -3.30
C LEU A 140 -0.15 -12.85 -3.11
N HIS A 141 0.98 -12.62 -3.78
CA HIS A 141 1.62 -11.31 -3.89
C HIS A 141 2.21 -11.19 -5.29
N LYS A 142 1.41 -10.68 -6.23
CA LYS A 142 1.76 -10.67 -7.65
C LYS A 142 1.38 -9.33 -8.31
N PRO A 143 2.24 -8.79 -9.17
CA PRO A 143 1.93 -7.61 -9.95
C PRO A 143 1.02 -7.98 -11.12
N TYR A 144 0.08 -7.08 -11.43
CA TYR A 144 -0.83 -7.23 -12.57
C TYR A 144 -1.05 -5.90 -13.28
N ALA A 145 -1.44 -6.01 -14.55
CA ALA A 145 -1.87 -4.89 -15.36
C ALA A 145 -3.17 -5.26 -16.10
N PHE A 146 -4.25 -4.55 -15.82
CA PHE A 146 -5.58 -4.90 -16.33
C PHE A 146 -6.27 -3.75 -17.04
N THR A 147 -6.97 -4.07 -18.12
CA THR A 147 -8.09 -3.26 -18.62
C THR A 147 -9.29 -3.40 -17.68
N ARG A 148 -10.33 -2.56 -17.84
CA ARG A 148 -11.57 -2.71 -17.08
C ARG A 148 -12.21 -4.08 -17.27
N GLU A 149 -12.30 -4.54 -18.51
CA GLU A 149 -12.89 -5.82 -18.86
C GLU A 149 -12.15 -7.00 -18.22
N SER A 150 -10.82 -7.04 -18.37
CA SER A 150 -10.01 -8.09 -17.76
C SER A 150 -10.03 -8.04 -16.23
N LEU A 151 -10.08 -6.84 -15.63
CA LEU A 151 -10.24 -6.69 -14.18
C LEU A 151 -11.61 -7.18 -13.70
N THR A 152 -12.68 -6.95 -14.46
CA THR A 152 -14.01 -7.49 -14.15
C THR A 152 -13.98 -9.02 -14.11
N SER A 153 -13.41 -9.67 -15.13
CA SER A 153 -13.23 -11.14 -15.13
C SER A 153 -12.38 -11.62 -13.97
N TYR A 154 -11.27 -10.92 -13.69
CA TYR A 154 -10.38 -11.22 -12.57
C TYR A 154 -11.12 -11.20 -11.23
N LEU A 155 -11.87 -10.14 -10.94
CA LEU A 155 -12.63 -10.03 -9.70
C LEU A 155 -13.76 -11.08 -9.62
N ASN A 156 -14.48 -11.35 -10.71
CA ASN A 156 -15.50 -12.40 -10.70
C ASN A 156 -14.93 -13.78 -10.39
N GLN A 157 -13.74 -14.11 -10.91
CA GLN A 157 -13.09 -15.38 -10.62
C GLN A 157 -12.56 -15.46 -9.18
N ILE A 158 -12.00 -14.37 -8.64
CA ILE A 158 -11.64 -14.31 -7.21
C ILE A 158 -12.88 -14.50 -6.34
N ALA A 159 -13.98 -13.82 -6.66
CA ALA A 159 -15.24 -13.98 -5.93
C ALA A 159 -15.70 -15.44 -5.93
N GLY A 160 -15.62 -16.13 -7.08
CA GLY A 160 -15.90 -17.57 -7.18
C GLY A 160 -15.02 -18.39 -6.25
N LEU A 161 -13.70 -18.20 -6.30
CA LEU A 161 -12.74 -18.93 -5.47
C LEU A 161 -12.98 -18.70 -3.97
N VAL A 162 -13.23 -17.46 -3.57
CA VAL A 162 -13.46 -17.11 -2.15
C VAL A 162 -14.83 -17.61 -1.67
N THR A 163 -15.83 -17.69 -2.53
CA THR A 163 -17.17 -18.20 -2.17
C THR A 163 -17.14 -19.66 -1.73
N GLU A 164 -16.20 -20.45 -2.25
CA GLU A 164 -16.01 -21.86 -1.88
C GLU A 164 -15.36 -22.02 -0.48
N SER A 165 -14.84 -20.93 0.10
CA SER A 165 -14.15 -20.95 1.39
C SER A 165 -15.04 -20.56 2.57
N GLN A 166 -14.73 -21.12 3.74
CA GLN A 166 -15.37 -20.73 5.01
C GLN A 166 -14.79 -19.43 5.59
N SER A 167 -13.57 -19.07 5.20
CA SER A 167 -12.84 -17.92 5.74
C SER A 167 -13.00 -16.66 4.91
N GLU A 168 -12.62 -15.52 5.49
CA GLU A 168 -12.56 -14.23 4.80
C GLU A 168 -11.13 -13.88 4.40
N TYR A 169 -10.96 -13.43 3.16
CA TYR A 169 -9.66 -13.06 2.59
C TYR A 169 -9.68 -11.60 2.17
N PRO A 170 -9.05 -10.69 2.92
CA PRO A 170 -8.87 -9.32 2.48
C PRO A 170 -7.86 -9.27 1.34
N ILE A 171 -8.14 -8.40 0.38
CA ILE A 171 -7.37 -8.25 -0.85
C ILE A 171 -6.91 -6.81 -0.98
N LEU A 172 -5.61 -6.60 -0.93
CA LEU A 172 -4.98 -5.30 -1.12
C LEU A 172 -4.60 -5.16 -2.60
N LEU A 173 -5.07 -4.09 -3.23
CA LEU A 173 -4.68 -3.72 -4.60
C LEU A 173 -3.96 -2.37 -4.56
N GLY A 174 -2.67 -2.33 -4.88
CA GLY A 174 -1.93 -1.07 -4.92
C GLY A 174 -0.42 -1.17 -5.14
N GLY A 175 0.28 -0.10 -4.82
CA GLY A 175 1.75 0.04 -4.88
C GLY A 175 2.32 0.65 -3.59
N THR A 176 3.55 1.16 -3.62
CA THR A 176 4.22 1.74 -2.43
C THR A 176 3.48 2.93 -1.83
N GLY A 177 2.94 3.83 -2.65
CA GLY A 177 2.32 5.07 -2.17
C GLY A 177 0.81 5.02 -1.88
N HIS A 178 0.08 4.08 -2.49
CA HIS A 178 -1.38 4.02 -2.39
C HIS A 178 -1.91 2.61 -2.63
N SER A 179 -2.92 2.21 -1.86
CA SER A 179 -3.66 0.97 -2.09
C SER A 179 -5.12 1.14 -1.75
N VAL A 180 -5.94 0.24 -2.29
CA VAL A 180 -7.31 0.01 -1.86
C VAL A 180 -7.38 -1.38 -1.24
N CYS A 181 -8.33 -1.58 -0.34
CA CYS A 181 -8.61 -2.89 0.23
C CYS A 181 -10.00 -3.34 -0.17
N LEU A 182 -10.12 -4.62 -0.47
CA LEU A 182 -11.34 -5.29 -0.84
C LEU A 182 -11.61 -6.47 0.10
N LYS A 183 -12.89 -6.73 0.35
CA LYS A 183 -13.39 -7.97 0.95
C LYS A 183 -14.63 -8.39 0.17
N TYR A 184 -14.72 -9.66 -0.22
CA TYR A 184 -15.92 -10.15 -0.89
C TYR A 184 -16.95 -10.62 0.13
N ASN A 185 -18.17 -10.11 0.04
CA ASN A 185 -19.29 -10.54 0.85
C ASN A 185 -20.08 -11.63 0.10
N LYS A 186 -19.97 -12.86 0.60
CA LYS A 186 -20.60 -14.04 0.02
C LYS A 186 -22.12 -14.08 0.15
N ASP A 187 -22.69 -13.39 1.15
CA ASP A 187 -24.13 -13.43 1.44
C ASP A 187 -24.94 -12.58 0.46
N ASN A 188 -24.38 -11.45 0.02
CA ASN A 188 -25.06 -10.51 -0.88
C ASN A 188 -24.36 -10.35 -2.25
N HIS A 189 -23.30 -11.13 -2.49
CA HIS A 189 -22.51 -11.14 -3.72
C HIS A 189 -21.91 -9.77 -4.12
N LYS A 190 -21.53 -8.95 -3.13
CA LYS A 190 -20.93 -7.64 -3.36
C LYS A 190 -19.53 -7.52 -2.77
N TRP A 191 -18.83 -6.49 -3.22
CA TRP A 191 -17.50 -6.13 -2.76
C TRP A 191 -17.59 -5.02 -1.71
N HIS A 192 -17.05 -5.30 -0.53
CA HIS A 192 -16.68 -4.28 0.43
C HIS A 192 -15.40 -3.61 -0.05
N TYR A 193 -15.45 -2.30 -0.24
CA TYR A 193 -14.37 -1.49 -0.81
C TYR A 193 -13.98 -0.38 0.17
N LEU A 194 -12.70 -0.35 0.56
CA LEU A 194 -12.14 0.70 1.41
C LEU A 194 -11.04 1.47 0.65
N ASP A 195 -11.21 2.78 0.63
CA ASP A 195 -10.21 3.74 0.16
C ASP A 195 -10.40 5.04 0.95
N THR A 196 -9.37 5.48 1.67
CA THR A 196 -9.46 6.66 2.52
C THR A 196 -9.76 7.95 1.74
N ASN A 197 -9.41 8.00 0.45
CA ASN A 197 -9.78 9.11 -0.43
C ASN A 197 -11.29 9.26 -0.59
N ASN A 198 -12.04 8.18 -0.40
CA ASN A 198 -13.49 8.14 -0.60
C ASN A 198 -14.29 8.26 0.72
N PHE A 199 -13.65 8.47 1.87
CA PHE A 199 -14.38 8.54 3.14
C PHE A 199 -15.48 9.60 3.15
N LYS A 200 -15.27 10.78 2.54
CA LYS A 200 -16.32 11.82 2.43
C LYS A 200 -17.17 11.77 1.15
N LYS A 201 -17.13 10.69 0.35
CA LYS A 201 -17.78 10.67 -0.97
C LYS A 201 -19.32 10.80 -0.89
N ASP A 202 -19.93 10.40 0.22
CA ASP A 202 -21.35 10.61 0.52
C ASP A 202 -21.50 11.12 1.95
N ALA A 203 -22.14 12.27 2.12
CA ALA A 203 -22.38 12.89 3.42
C ALA A 203 -23.47 12.17 4.23
N ASN A 204 -24.34 11.40 3.55
CA ASN A 204 -25.43 10.64 4.15
C ASN A 204 -25.04 9.18 4.43
N ASP A 205 -23.96 8.67 3.83
CA ASP A 205 -23.42 7.34 4.15
C ASP A 205 -22.41 7.42 5.29
N HIS A 206 -22.81 6.91 6.46
CA HIS A 206 -21.96 6.88 7.64
C HIS A 206 -20.88 5.79 7.58
N ARG A 207 -20.92 4.86 6.61
CA ARG A 207 -19.96 3.75 6.52
C ARG A 207 -18.64 4.18 5.88
N TYR A 208 -17.51 3.79 6.45
CA TYR A 208 -16.19 3.96 5.83
C TYR A 208 -15.97 3.01 4.65
N VAL A 209 -16.62 1.85 4.69
CA VAL A 209 -16.60 0.83 3.63
C VAL A 209 -17.82 1.00 2.74
N ARG A 210 -17.59 1.00 1.42
CA ARG A 210 -18.64 1.00 0.42
C ARG A 210 -18.96 -0.45 0.03
N GLU A 211 -20.23 -0.74 -0.16
CA GLU A 211 -20.70 -2.02 -0.68
C GLU A 211 -21.06 -1.86 -2.16
N LEU A 212 -20.32 -2.55 -3.05
CA LEU A 212 -20.30 -2.28 -4.48
C LEU A 212 -20.54 -3.55 -5.29
N SER A 213 -21.22 -3.42 -6.42
CA SER A 213 -21.16 -4.44 -7.49
C SER A 213 -19.74 -4.56 -8.06
N VAL A 214 -19.45 -5.63 -8.81
CA VAL A 214 -18.16 -5.79 -9.48
C VAL A 214 -17.84 -4.62 -10.41
N THR A 215 -18.82 -4.13 -11.18
CA THR A 215 -18.65 -3.01 -12.11
C THR A 215 -18.29 -1.71 -11.37
N GLU A 216 -19.00 -1.40 -10.28
CA GLU A 216 -18.71 -0.21 -9.47
C GLU A 216 -17.35 -0.32 -8.75
N THR A 217 -16.96 -1.54 -8.39
CA THR A 217 -15.64 -1.83 -7.79
C THR A 217 -14.53 -1.56 -8.80
N VAL A 218 -14.66 -2.06 -10.03
CA VAL A 218 -13.70 -1.81 -11.11
C VAL A 218 -13.55 -0.32 -11.39
N GLU A 219 -14.65 0.43 -11.52
CA GLU A 219 -14.55 1.88 -11.74
C GLU A 219 -13.94 2.62 -10.54
N SER A 220 -14.24 2.18 -9.31
CA SER A 220 -13.65 2.76 -8.11
C SER A 220 -12.14 2.52 -8.06
N ILE A 221 -11.66 1.32 -8.42
CA ILE A 221 -10.23 0.99 -8.52
C ILE A 221 -9.56 1.86 -9.57
N PHE A 222 -10.13 1.96 -10.78
CA PHE A 222 -9.55 2.78 -11.85
C PHE A 222 -9.47 4.26 -11.48
N GLN A 223 -10.50 4.79 -10.82
CA GLN A 223 -10.51 6.16 -10.32
C GLN A 223 -9.44 6.36 -9.23
N SER A 224 -9.37 5.44 -8.27
CA SER A 224 -8.49 5.51 -7.11
C SER A 224 -7.01 5.42 -7.48
N LEU A 225 -6.67 4.47 -8.34
CA LEU A 225 -5.30 4.28 -8.84
C LEU A 225 -4.94 5.24 -9.99
N LYS A 226 -5.82 6.21 -10.32
CA LYS A 226 -5.67 7.14 -11.45
C LYS A 226 -5.31 6.41 -12.76
N ALA A 227 -5.87 5.23 -12.92
CA ALA A 227 -5.60 4.34 -14.04
C ALA A 227 -6.22 4.91 -15.32
N GLY A 228 -5.41 5.01 -16.38
CA GLY A 228 -5.86 5.43 -17.69
C GLY A 228 -6.67 4.32 -18.38
N ASN A 229 -6.02 3.65 -19.32
CA ASN A 229 -6.60 2.50 -20.02
C ASN A 229 -6.29 1.18 -19.28
N HIS A 230 -5.22 1.18 -18.50
CA HIS A 230 -4.78 0.03 -17.71
C HIS A 230 -4.52 0.44 -16.28
N ALA A 231 -5.04 -0.35 -15.34
CA ALA A 231 -4.72 -0.26 -13.93
C ALA A 231 -3.53 -1.19 -13.65
N VAL A 232 -2.51 -0.65 -12.98
CA VAL A 232 -1.29 -1.37 -12.61
C VAL A 232 -1.25 -1.41 -11.10
N PHE A 233 -1.14 -2.60 -10.52
CA PHE A 233 -1.09 -2.77 -9.08
C PHE A 233 -0.52 -4.14 -8.73
N THR A 234 -0.09 -4.27 -7.49
CA THR A 234 0.18 -5.56 -6.86
C THR A 234 -1.09 -6.01 -6.17
N THR A 235 -1.55 -7.23 -6.48
CA THR A 235 -2.55 -7.90 -5.67
C THR A 235 -1.85 -8.61 -4.53
N THR A 236 -2.23 -8.30 -3.30
CA THR A 236 -1.85 -9.06 -2.12
C THR A 236 -3.10 -9.66 -1.48
N VAL A 237 -3.14 -10.99 -1.35
CA VAL A 237 -4.18 -11.69 -0.61
C VAL A 237 -3.57 -12.21 0.68
N LEU A 238 -4.20 -11.85 1.80
CA LEU A 238 -3.74 -12.23 3.13
C LEU A 238 -4.66 -13.32 3.72
N THR A 239 -4.08 -14.18 4.54
CA THR A 239 -4.77 -15.17 5.38
C THR A 239 -4.16 -15.14 6.78
N SER A 240 -4.78 -15.81 7.74
CA SER A 240 -4.19 -16.07 9.05
C SER A 240 -3.91 -17.56 9.26
N ALA A 241 -2.94 -17.89 10.10
CA ALA A 241 -2.59 -19.29 10.44
C ALA A 241 -3.74 -20.06 11.10
N THR A 242 -4.77 -19.35 11.59
CA THR A 242 -6.00 -19.92 12.15
C THR A 242 -7.02 -20.33 11.09
N GLN A 243 -6.83 -19.94 9.83
CA GLN A 243 -7.68 -20.31 8.69
C GLN A 243 -7.08 -21.53 7.97
N ASP A 244 -7.91 -22.49 7.55
CA ASP A 244 -7.47 -23.61 6.72
C ASP A 244 -7.10 -23.09 5.32
N SER A 245 -5.81 -22.77 5.14
CA SER A 245 -5.31 -22.04 3.97
C SER A 245 -4.78 -22.93 2.85
N ILE A 246 -4.52 -24.23 3.09
CA ILE A 246 -3.80 -25.08 2.11
C ILE A 246 -4.57 -25.18 0.80
N ALA A 247 -5.87 -25.48 0.86
CA ALA A 247 -6.71 -25.56 -0.34
C ALA A 247 -6.80 -24.20 -1.07
N MET A 248 -6.78 -23.09 -0.32
CA MET A 248 -6.80 -21.75 -0.90
C MET A 248 -5.46 -21.33 -1.49
N GLU A 249 -4.34 -21.74 -0.91
CA GLU A 249 -3.00 -21.57 -1.48
C GLU A 249 -2.94 -22.21 -2.86
N GLU A 250 -3.33 -23.48 -2.98
CA GLU A 250 -3.40 -24.16 -4.28
C GLU A 250 -4.37 -23.48 -5.24
N GLY A 251 -5.53 -23.04 -4.74
CA GLY A 251 -6.54 -22.31 -5.51
C GLY A 251 -6.00 -21.01 -6.09
N PHE A 252 -5.32 -20.19 -5.29
CA PHE A 252 -4.71 -18.94 -5.74
C PHE A 252 -3.51 -19.16 -6.65
N LEU A 253 -2.74 -20.24 -6.46
CA LEU A 253 -1.67 -20.64 -7.38
C LEU A 253 -2.24 -20.90 -8.79
N LYS A 254 -3.24 -21.79 -8.89
CA LYS A 254 -3.91 -22.11 -10.17
C LYS A 254 -4.60 -20.89 -10.77
N PHE A 255 -5.26 -20.08 -9.94
CA PHE A 255 -5.90 -18.85 -10.36
C PHE A 255 -4.92 -17.86 -11.00
N HIS A 256 -3.73 -17.68 -10.41
CA HIS A 256 -2.72 -16.75 -10.94
C HIS A 256 -2.25 -17.15 -12.34
N GLU A 257 -2.15 -18.46 -12.64
CA GLU A 257 -1.75 -18.97 -13.96
C GLU A 257 -2.67 -18.51 -15.10
N ASN A 258 -3.94 -18.19 -14.81
CA ASN A 258 -4.89 -17.65 -15.79
C ASN A 258 -4.60 -16.19 -16.18
N TYR A 259 -3.74 -15.50 -15.44
CA TYR A 259 -3.40 -14.09 -15.65
C TYR A 259 -1.89 -13.88 -15.77
N PRO A 260 -1.23 -14.51 -16.76
CA PRO A 260 0.22 -14.42 -16.90
C PRO A 260 0.66 -13.02 -17.32
N MET A 261 1.73 -12.54 -16.69
CA MET A 261 2.46 -11.36 -17.13
C MET A 261 3.19 -11.68 -18.44
N SER A 262 2.66 -11.18 -19.57
CA SER A 262 3.11 -11.55 -20.92
C SER A 262 3.90 -10.44 -21.63
N ALA A 263 4.54 -10.77 -22.76
CA ALA A 263 5.33 -9.81 -23.55
C ALA A 263 4.54 -8.59 -24.06
N ASN A 264 3.20 -8.65 -24.07
CA ASN A 264 2.33 -7.53 -24.44
C ASN A 264 2.44 -6.34 -23.47
N LEU A 265 3.06 -6.51 -22.30
CA LEU A 265 3.33 -5.41 -21.37
C LEU A 265 4.22 -4.32 -22.00
N SER A 266 5.14 -4.68 -22.90
CA SER A 266 6.05 -3.73 -23.57
C SER A 266 5.35 -2.68 -24.43
N VAL A 267 4.10 -2.93 -24.82
CA VAL A 267 3.27 -2.01 -25.59
C VAL A 267 2.18 -1.34 -24.75
N MET A 268 2.18 -1.50 -23.42
CA MET A 268 1.21 -0.86 -22.54
C MET A 268 1.62 0.56 -22.21
N TYR A 269 0.74 1.49 -22.56
CA TYR A 269 0.87 2.92 -22.27
C TYR A 269 -0.37 3.44 -21.55
N ASN A 270 -0.19 4.48 -20.72
CA ASN A 270 -1.33 5.24 -20.22
C ASN A 270 -1.88 6.18 -21.32
N ARG A 271 -2.91 6.97 -20.98
CA ARG A 271 -3.55 7.92 -21.91
C ARG A 271 -2.62 9.03 -22.41
N LEU A 272 -1.49 9.26 -21.73
CA LEU A 272 -0.47 10.25 -22.11
C LEU A 272 0.65 9.63 -22.95
N GLY A 273 0.53 8.36 -23.34
CA GLY A 273 1.58 7.65 -24.10
C GLY A 273 2.79 7.27 -23.24
N VAL A 274 2.65 7.24 -21.91
CA VAL A 274 3.75 6.88 -20.99
C VAL A 274 3.77 5.38 -20.74
N GLY A 275 4.93 4.74 -20.94
CA GLY A 275 5.09 3.30 -20.86
C GLY A 275 5.02 2.73 -19.45
N ILE A 276 4.59 1.47 -19.32
CA ILE A 276 4.31 0.82 -18.04
C ILE A 276 5.53 0.68 -17.11
N LEU A 277 6.74 0.44 -17.65
CA LEU A 277 7.94 0.36 -16.83
C LEU A 277 8.24 1.69 -16.13
N TYR A 278 8.13 2.80 -16.87
CA TYR A 278 8.30 4.12 -16.30
C TYR A 278 7.26 4.40 -15.22
N LEU A 279 5.98 4.10 -15.47
CA LEU A 279 4.92 4.30 -14.48
C LEU A 279 5.17 3.48 -13.22
N SER A 280 5.61 2.23 -13.38
CA SER A 280 5.95 1.34 -12.27
C SER A 280 7.11 1.89 -11.44
N CYS A 281 8.14 2.45 -12.09
CA CYS A 281 9.24 3.11 -11.38
C CYS A 281 8.80 4.42 -10.71
N LYS A 282 7.98 5.21 -11.40
CA LYS A 282 7.46 6.48 -10.89
C LYS A 282 6.56 6.31 -9.67
N ASP A 283 5.72 5.28 -9.66
CA ASP A 283 4.73 5.06 -8.60
C ASP A 283 5.24 4.05 -7.55
N GLY A 284 6.46 3.53 -7.74
CA GLY A 284 7.16 2.65 -6.79
C GLY A 284 6.67 1.20 -6.77
N HIS A 285 6.15 0.68 -7.87
CA HIS A 285 5.64 -0.69 -8.00
C HIS A 285 6.78 -1.70 -8.23
N LEU A 286 7.57 -1.99 -7.19
CA LEU A 286 8.75 -2.87 -7.25
C LEU A 286 8.49 -4.21 -7.93
N ALA A 287 7.45 -4.94 -7.49
CA ALA A 287 7.13 -6.25 -8.06
C ALA A 287 6.85 -6.16 -9.57
N MET A 288 6.17 -5.08 -10.01
CA MET A 288 5.91 -4.84 -11.43
C MET A 288 7.21 -4.55 -12.19
N VAL A 289 8.12 -3.75 -11.62
CA VAL A 289 9.45 -3.52 -12.22
C VAL A 289 10.22 -4.83 -12.40
N GLN A 290 10.30 -5.66 -11.35
CA GLN A 290 10.97 -6.95 -11.38
C GLN A 290 10.40 -7.88 -12.45
N GLU A 291 9.08 -7.88 -12.66
CA GLU A 291 8.47 -8.68 -13.72
C GLU A 291 8.71 -8.11 -15.11
N LEU A 292 8.68 -6.78 -15.26
CA LEU A 292 8.88 -6.11 -16.55
C LEU A 292 10.31 -6.25 -17.08
N ILE A 293 11.33 -6.09 -16.23
CA ILE A 293 12.74 -6.16 -16.68
C ILE A 293 13.13 -7.56 -17.20
N LYS A 294 12.38 -8.61 -16.83
CA LYS A 294 12.54 -9.98 -17.35
C LYS A 294 11.93 -10.16 -18.75
N GLN A 295 11.04 -9.26 -19.18
CA GLN A 295 10.30 -9.41 -20.44
C GLN A 295 11.12 -9.00 -21.66
N LYS A 296 11.04 -9.79 -22.73
CA LYS A 296 11.60 -9.44 -24.04
C LYS A 296 10.90 -8.20 -24.61
N GLY A 297 11.68 -7.29 -25.20
CA GLY A 297 11.16 -6.09 -25.86
C GLY A 297 10.93 -4.88 -24.96
N ILE A 298 11.14 -5.00 -23.65
CA ILE A 298 11.17 -3.85 -22.74
C ILE A 298 12.50 -3.10 -22.94
N ASP A 299 12.40 -1.84 -23.34
CA ASP A 299 13.53 -0.90 -23.32
C ASP A 299 13.63 -0.27 -21.94
N ILE A 300 14.59 -0.73 -21.14
CA ILE A 300 14.82 -0.28 -19.77
C ILE A 300 15.23 1.20 -19.69
N ASN A 301 15.78 1.75 -20.78
CA ASN A 301 16.21 3.15 -20.88
C ASN A 301 15.22 4.00 -21.66
N LYS A 302 13.98 3.50 -21.86
CA LYS A 302 12.95 4.20 -22.62
C LYS A 302 12.56 5.49 -21.91
N ALA A 303 13.16 6.58 -22.38
CA ALA A 303 12.87 7.91 -21.92
C ALA A 303 11.40 8.29 -22.23
N GLN A 304 10.78 9.00 -21.30
CA GLN A 304 9.42 9.49 -21.40
C GLN A 304 9.43 11.02 -21.53
N VAL A 305 8.44 11.71 -20.97
CA VAL A 305 8.37 13.17 -20.94
C VAL A 305 9.68 13.74 -20.39
N ASP A 306 10.20 14.77 -21.06
CA ASP A 306 11.43 15.47 -20.68
C ASP A 306 12.71 14.61 -20.67
N SER A 307 12.73 13.57 -21.50
CA SER A 307 13.83 12.60 -21.59
C SER A 307 14.08 11.82 -20.29
N ILE A 308 13.15 11.85 -19.34
CA ILE A 308 13.28 11.17 -18.05
C ILE A 308 13.17 9.65 -18.24
N THR A 309 14.16 8.91 -17.75
CA THR A 309 14.21 7.44 -17.80
C THR A 309 13.55 6.79 -16.58
N PRO A 310 13.22 5.49 -16.64
CA PRO A 310 12.75 4.74 -15.47
C PRO A 310 13.70 4.80 -14.27
N LEU A 311 15.03 4.73 -14.50
CA LEU A 311 16.03 4.86 -13.44
C LEU A 311 16.01 6.27 -12.84
N TRP A 312 16.03 7.31 -13.68
CA TRP A 312 16.03 8.70 -13.22
C TRP A 312 14.84 8.99 -12.30
N ILE A 313 13.62 8.56 -12.68
CA ILE A 313 12.42 8.83 -11.87
C ILE A 313 12.39 8.00 -10.59
N ALA A 314 12.93 6.77 -10.60
CA ALA A 314 13.08 5.96 -9.38
C ALA A 314 14.06 6.62 -8.39
N CYS A 315 15.16 7.16 -8.91
CA CYS A 315 16.16 7.92 -8.15
C CYS A 315 15.55 9.19 -7.52
N GLN A 316 14.87 10.03 -8.29
CA GLN A 316 14.18 11.22 -7.79
C GLN A 316 13.16 10.89 -6.68
N ASN A 317 12.44 9.78 -6.83
CA ASN A 317 11.45 9.38 -5.82
C ASN A 317 12.04 8.63 -4.62
N GLY A 318 13.35 8.38 -4.61
CA GLY A 318 14.03 7.70 -3.51
C GLY A 318 13.71 6.21 -3.38
N TYR A 319 13.22 5.56 -4.44
CA TYR A 319 12.83 4.14 -4.41
C TYR A 319 14.05 3.21 -4.52
N LEU A 320 14.83 3.13 -3.44
CA LEU A 320 16.08 2.37 -3.36
C LEU A 320 15.98 0.95 -3.95
N ALA A 321 14.98 0.17 -3.57
CA ALA A 321 14.81 -1.20 -4.06
C ALA A 321 14.60 -1.27 -5.58
N ILE A 322 13.91 -0.29 -6.17
CA ILE A 322 13.74 -0.22 -7.63
C ILE A 322 15.06 0.20 -8.29
N VAL A 323 15.79 1.14 -7.70
CA VAL A 323 17.11 1.53 -8.21
C VAL A 323 18.04 0.33 -8.23
N GLN A 324 18.10 -0.46 -7.15
CA GLN A 324 18.89 -1.69 -7.06
C GLN A 324 18.56 -2.68 -8.19
N GLU A 325 17.28 -2.92 -8.47
CA GLU A 325 16.85 -3.83 -9.55
C GLU A 325 17.25 -3.33 -10.95
N LEU A 326 17.22 -2.01 -11.17
CA LEU A 326 17.52 -1.40 -12.47
C LEU A 326 19.02 -1.33 -12.76
N VAL A 327 19.85 -0.93 -11.78
CA VAL A 327 21.29 -0.68 -12.00
C VAL A 327 22.11 -1.94 -12.25
N VAL A 328 21.60 -3.12 -11.86
CA VAL A 328 22.25 -4.41 -12.12
C VAL A 328 21.96 -4.98 -13.52
N GLN A 329 21.10 -4.34 -14.31
CA GLN A 329 20.73 -4.83 -15.64
C GLN A 329 21.80 -4.49 -16.67
N GLU A 330 22.23 -5.47 -17.47
CA GLU A 330 23.36 -5.32 -18.42
C GLU A 330 23.26 -4.12 -19.37
N LYS A 331 22.05 -3.75 -19.78
CA LYS A 331 21.81 -2.67 -20.76
C LYS A 331 21.45 -1.33 -20.14
N ILE A 332 21.45 -1.20 -18.81
CA ILE A 332 21.07 0.06 -18.15
C ILE A 332 22.09 1.16 -18.46
N ASP A 333 21.59 2.34 -18.83
CA ASP A 333 22.40 3.55 -18.95
C ASP A 333 22.23 4.39 -17.68
N ILE A 334 23.13 4.15 -16.71
CA ILE A 334 23.08 4.73 -15.36
C ILE A 334 23.22 6.26 -15.41
N ASN A 335 23.86 6.78 -16.46
CA ASN A 335 24.19 8.19 -16.61
C ASN A 335 23.29 8.95 -17.59
N LYS A 336 22.24 8.30 -18.10
CA LYS A 336 21.33 8.91 -19.04
C LYS A 336 20.68 10.17 -18.45
N PRO A 337 20.96 11.36 -18.98
CA PRO A 337 20.42 12.59 -18.43
C PRO A 337 19.00 12.87 -18.92
N ASP A 338 18.28 13.72 -18.18
CA ASP A 338 17.05 14.34 -18.66
C ASP A 338 17.31 15.40 -19.76
N LYS A 339 16.26 16.08 -20.21
CA LYS A 339 16.37 17.12 -21.26
C LYS A 339 17.22 18.33 -20.88
N TYR A 340 17.54 18.50 -19.59
CA TYR A 340 18.35 19.59 -19.07
C TYR A 340 19.79 19.17 -18.75
N GLY A 341 20.16 17.91 -19.02
CA GLY A 341 21.48 17.39 -18.69
C GLY A 341 21.60 16.87 -17.26
N ILE A 342 20.50 16.76 -16.51
CA ILE A 342 20.51 16.29 -15.12
C ILE A 342 20.53 14.77 -15.08
N THR A 343 21.56 14.19 -14.48
CA THR A 343 21.74 12.74 -14.35
C THR A 343 21.01 12.18 -13.12
N PRO A 344 20.79 10.85 -13.06
CA PRO A 344 20.26 10.19 -11.86
C PRO A 344 21.11 10.46 -10.61
N LEU A 345 22.44 10.48 -10.70
CA LEU A 345 23.30 10.79 -9.56
C LEU A 345 23.09 12.24 -9.06
N TYR A 346 22.98 13.20 -9.98
CA TYR A 346 22.79 14.61 -9.60
C TYR A 346 21.50 14.81 -8.79
N ILE A 347 20.37 14.24 -9.22
CA ILE A 347 19.08 14.46 -8.54
C ILE A 347 19.07 13.83 -7.13
N VAL A 348 19.68 12.66 -6.96
CA VAL A 348 19.76 11.99 -5.65
C VAL A 348 20.61 12.78 -4.67
N CYS A 349 21.69 13.41 -5.14
CA CYS A 349 22.52 14.30 -4.31
C CYS A 349 21.73 15.53 -3.83
N GLN A 350 20.73 16.02 -4.59
CA GLN A 350 19.87 17.11 -4.12
C GLN A 350 18.91 16.65 -3.01
N ASP A 351 18.41 15.42 -3.12
CA ASP A 351 17.42 14.86 -2.18
C ASP A 351 18.06 14.21 -0.93
N SER A 352 19.40 14.25 -0.81
CA SER A 352 20.17 13.74 0.34
C SER A 352 19.92 12.26 0.69
N ASN A 353 19.58 11.43 -0.31
CA ASN A 353 19.42 9.99 -0.11
C ASN A 353 20.78 9.28 -0.25
N GLU A 354 21.54 9.28 0.85
CA GLU A 354 22.92 8.73 0.92
C GLU A 354 23.01 7.29 0.38
N LEU A 355 22.02 6.44 0.66
CA LEU A 355 22.02 5.04 0.22
C LEU A 355 21.98 4.90 -1.30
N ILE A 356 21.18 5.73 -1.98
CA ILE A 356 21.13 5.70 -3.44
C ILE A 356 22.39 6.32 -4.03
N VAL A 357 22.97 7.35 -3.39
CA VAL A 357 24.25 7.93 -3.82
C VAL A 357 25.35 6.87 -3.79
N GLU A 358 25.52 6.18 -2.65
CA GLU A 358 26.51 5.10 -2.50
C GLU A 358 26.32 4.02 -3.56
N LEU A 359 25.07 3.54 -3.73
CA LEU A 359 24.74 2.52 -4.72
C LEU A 359 25.10 2.95 -6.15
N LEU A 360 24.79 4.19 -6.55
CA LEU A 360 25.11 4.68 -7.88
C LEU A 360 26.62 4.83 -8.10
N LEU A 361 27.37 5.31 -7.10
CA LEU A 361 28.82 5.43 -7.16
C LEU A 361 29.51 4.06 -7.26
N GLU A 362 29.01 3.03 -6.56
CA GLU A 362 29.49 1.65 -6.68
C GLU A 362 29.33 1.09 -8.10
N GLN A 363 28.26 1.50 -8.79
CA GLN A 363 28.00 1.14 -10.18
C GLN A 363 28.72 2.06 -11.19
N LYS A 364 29.63 2.92 -10.71
CA LYS A 364 30.43 3.86 -11.52
C LYS A 364 29.57 4.85 -12.33
N ALA A 365 28.49 5.33 -11.72
CA ALA A 365 27.72 6.48 -12.22
C ALA A 365 28.62 7.72 -12.32
#